data_AF-A0A1V5IT79-F1
#
_entry.id   AF-A0A1V5IT79-F1
#
_cell.length_a   1.000
_cell.length_b   1.000
_cell.length_c   1.000
_cell.angle_alpha   90.00
_cell.angle_beta   90.00
_cell.angle_gamma   90.00
#
_symmetry.space_group_name_H-M   'P 1'
#
loop_
_entity.id
_entity.type
_entity.pdbx_description
1 polymer ?
#
loop_
_entity_poly.entity_id
_entity_poly.type
_entity_poly.pdbx_seq_one_letter_code
_entity_poly.pdbx_strand_id
1 'polypeptide(L)'
;MAIDLGLSVEWSRLLLGAEEEGQRGNFYLWGDVNPAAANSPVIIEKDNRYLSKVYNDNVITNNQPDFSISGTGYDAATHVLGEGWRTPTRAEFEELLSSCKFDVEMDPDADVLENVTVVYGDGREVKLPVVHLSCNNLLTINKSGKVIRVPTSDYAHITTKQDGSGLSMSKTSGNDQTYAYFWTSDIYIFTNKDTGTQTTVGPCYYYTNGSWIYAPELYSLSNDEEWTLTPSGSSALYAYPILPVRDRK
;
A
#
# COMPACT_ATOMS: atom_id res chain seq x y z
N MET A 1 3.14 -21.45 4.47
CA MET A 1 3.60 -20.18 3.87
C MET A 1 2.47 -19.51 3.10
N ALA A 2 1.76 -20.22 2.21
CA ALA A 2 0.53 -19.71 1.59
C ALA A 2 -0.73 -20.22 2.33
N ILE A 3 -1.79 -19.42 2.32
CA ILE A 3 -3.14 -19.73 2.77
C ILE A 3 -4.06 -19.62 1.57
N ASP A 4 -4.75 -20.71 1.26
CA ASP A 4 -5.85 -20.70 0.31
C ASP A 4 -7.11 -20.10 0.96
N LEU A 5 -7.44 -18.85 0.67
CA LEU A 5 -8.67 -18.22 1.16
C LEU A 5 -9.92 -18.61 0.34
N GLY A 6 -9.80 -19.50 -0.65
CA GLY A 6 -10.87 -19.78 -1.62
C GLY A 6 -11.07 -18.61 -2.60
N LEU A 7 -9.97 -17.95 -2.97
CA LEU A 7 -9.91 -16.85 -3.96
C LEU A 7 -9.32 -17.35 -5.28
N SER A 8 -8.86 -16.50 -6.18
CA SER A 8 -8.17 -16.90 -7.43
C SER A 8 -6.75 -17.42 -7.17
N VAL A 9 -6.09 -16.92 -6.12
CA VAL A 9 -4.72 -17.26 -5.70
C VAL A 9 -4.65 -17.67 -4.23
N GLU A 10 -3.52 -18.26 -3.83
CA GLU A 10 -3.20 -18.43 -2.42
C GLU A 10 -2.45 -17.19 -1.92
N TRP A 11 -2.74 -16.73 -0.70
CA TRP A 11 -2.13 -15.54 -0.11
C TRP A 11 -1.05 -15.92 0.90
N SER A 12 0.05 -15.18 0.96
CA SER A 12 1.06 -15.37 2.00
C SER A 12 0.48 -15.13 3.40
N ARG A 13 0.98 -15.87 4.39
CA ARG A 13 0.75 -15.55 5.81
C ARG A 13 1.55 -14.35 6.31
N LEU A 14 2.62 -14.04 5.60
CA LEU A 14 3.66 -13.10 6.01
C LEU A 14 3.81 -12.00 4.98
N LEU A 15 4.05 -10.78 5.44
CA LEU A 15 4.62 -9.75 4.57
C LEU A 15 5.99 -10.20 4.07
N LEU A 16 6.36 -9.76 2.87
CA LEU A 16 7.64 -10.11 2.29
C LEU A 16 8.80 -9.62 3.17
N GLY A 17 9.66 -10.53 3.62
CA GLY A 17 10.77 -10.24 4.52
C GLY A 17 10.44 -10.28 6.01
N ALA A 18 9.18 -10.56 6.40
CA ALA A 18 8.82 -10.83 7.79
C ALA A 18 9.17 -12.29 8.16
N GLU A 19 9.62 -12.52 9.39
CA GLU A 19 9.92 -13.87 9.90
C GLU A 19 8.69 -14.56 10.52
N GLU A 20 7.78 -13.77 11.10
CA GLU A 20 6.59 -14.26 11.80
C GLU A 20 5.31 -13.49 11.42
N GLU A 21 4.14 -14.10 11.68
CA GLU A 21 2.84 -13.48 11.41
C GLU A 21 2.68 -12.22 12.27
N GLY A 22 2.10 -11.16 11.69
CA GLY A 22 1.96 -9.86 12.35
C GLY A 22 3.25 -9.04 12.47
N GLN A 23 4.42 -9.61 12.14
CA GLN A 23 5.65 -8.82 12.05
C GLN A 23 5.71 -8.01 10.76
N ARG A 24 6.51 -6.95 10.83
CA ARG A 24 6.80 -6.07 9.70
C ARG A 24 7.70 -6.81 8.70
N GLY A 25 7.39 -6.60 7.42
CA GLY A 25 8.26 -6.99 6.33
C GLY A 25 9.22 -5.87 5.94
N ASN A 26 9.92 -6.08 4.83
CA ASN A 26 10.66 -5.04 4.16
C ASN A 26 9.73 -4.16 3.32
N PHE A 27 10.17 -2.94 3.06
CA PHE A 27 9.54 -2.05 2.08
C PHE A 27 10.27 -2.22 0.75
N TYR A 28 9.55 -2.13 -0.36
CA TYR A 28 10.10 -2.29 -1.70
C TYR A 28 9.72 -1.10 -2.55
N LEU A 29 10.62 -0.65 -3.43
CA LEU A 29 10.25 0.26 -4.52
C LEU A 29 9.63 -0.54 -5.65
N TRP A 30 8.69 0.04 -6.40
CA TRP A 30 8.08 -0.69 -7.52
C TRP A 30 9.13 -1.01 -8.60
N GLY A 31 9.29 -2.32 -8.83
CA GLY A 31 10.26 -2.89 -9.75
C GLY A 31 11.66 -3.13 -9.15
N ASP A 32 11.88 -2.84 -7.86
CA ASP A 32 13.09 -3.26 -7.15
C ASP A 32 12.87 -4.61 -6.47
N VAL A 33 13.82 -5.51 -6.63
CA VAL A 33 13.81 -6.82 -5.97
C VAL A 33 14.50 -6.80 -4.60
N ASN A 34 15.21 -5.72 -4.29
CA ASN A 34 15.85 -5.49 -3.00
C ASN A 34 14.98 -4.60 -2.11
N PRO A 35 15.13 -4.70 -0.78
CA PRO A 35 14.55 -3.72 0.13
C PRO A 35 14.92 -2.29 -0.24
N ALA A 36 13.95 -1.40 -0.10
CA ALA A 36 14.03 0.00 -0.46
C ALA A 36 15.21 0.71 0.23
N ALA A 37 16.00 1.42 -0.57
CA ALA A 37 17.13 2.21 -0.10
C ALA A 37 17.29 3.48 -0.94
N ALA A 38 17.85 4.54 -0.36
CA ALA A 38 18.05 5.82 -1.05
C ALA A 38 19.00 5.75 -2.25
N ASN A 39 19.90 4.77 -2.26
CA ASN A 39 20.83 4.47 -3.35
C ASN A 39 20.38 3.27 -4.19
N SER A 40 19.10 2.91 -4.15
CA SER A 40 18.57 1.81 -4.95
C SER A 40 18.88 2.01 -6.44
N PRO A 41 19.32 0.96 -7.16
CA PRO A 41 19.66 1.05 -8.57
C PRO A 41 18.44 1.28 -9.47
N VAL A 42 17.22 1.12 -8.95
CA VAL A 42 16.01 1.47 -9.70
C VAL A 42 15.70 2.96 -9.62
N ILE A 43 16.38 3.75 -8.78
CA ILE A 43 16.19 5.19 -8.73
C ILE A 43 17.06 5.84 -9.82
N ILE A 44 16.43 6.54 -10.76
CA ILE A 44 17.12 7.34 -11.79
C ILE A 44 16.67 8.79 -11.73
N GLU A 45 17.54 9.68 -12.17
CA GLU A 45 17.21 11.09 -12.43
C GLU A 45 16.94 11.27 -13.93
N LYS A 46 15.78 11.84 -14.27
CA LYS A 46 15.40 12.19 -15.65
C LYS A 46 14.50 13.42 -15.62
N ASP A 47 14.73 14.35 -16.54
CA ASP A 47 13.92 15.59 -16.65
C ASP A 47 13.79 16.34 -15.31
N ASN A 48 14.92 16.47 -14.58
CA ASN A 48 15.04 17.08 -13.25
C ASN A 48 14.12 16.43 -12.18
N ARG A 49 13.80 15.15 -12.32
CA ARG A 49 12.97 14.40 -11.39
C ARG A 49 13.59 13.03 -11.11
N TYR A 50 13.44 12.56 -9.88
CA TYR A 50 13.76 11.18 -9.55
C TYR A 50 12.54 10.28 -9.80
N LEU A 51 12.76 9.12 -10.42
CA LEU A 51 11.70 8.14 -10.70
C LEU A 51 12.25 6.71 -10.70
N SER A 52 11.34 5.73 -10.64
CA SER A 52 11.69 4.33 -10.87
C SER A 52 12.09 4.12 -12.34
N LYS A 53 13.27 3.54 -12.55
CA LYS A 53 13.82 3.12 -13.85
C LYS A 53 12.92 2.10 -14.51
N VAL A 54 12.40 1.15 -13.73
CA VAL A 54 11.49 0.12 -14.23
C VAL A 54 10.22 0.76 -14.77
N TYR A 55 9.69 1.76 -14.06
CA TYR A 55 8.53 2.54 -14.51
C TYR A 55 8.87 3.37 -15.76
N ASN A 56 10.00 4.09 -15.74
CA ASN A 56 10.43 4.91 -16.88
C ASN A 56 10.60 4.08 -18.15
N ASP A 57 11.25 2.93 -18.07
CA ASP A 57 11.66 2.18 -19.23
C ASP A 57 10.47 1.42 -19.82
N ASN A 58 9.72 0.70 -18.98
CA ASN A 58 8.64 -0.15 -19.46
C ASN A 58 7.35 0.65 -19.72
N VAL A 59 6.96 1.54 -18.82
CA VAL A 59 5.66 2.22 -18.90
C VAL A 59 5.76 3.47 -19.78
N ILE A 60 6.75 4.33 -19.53
CA ILE A 60 6.86 5.62 -20.23
C ILE A 60 7.57 5.48 -21.58
N THR A 61 8.77 4.91 -21.60
CA THR A 61 9.63 4.86 -22.80
C THR A 61 9.13 3.82 -23.80
N ASN A 62 8.76 2.64 -23.33
CA ASN A 62 8.22 1.56 -24.17
C ASN A 62 6.71 1.65 -24.37
N ASN A 63 6.03 2.65 -23.77
CA ASN A 63 4.59 2.87 -23.90
C ASN A 63 3.75 1.61 -23.60
N GLN A 64 4.05 0.92 -22.50
CA GLN A 64 3.30 -0.24 -22.00
C GLN A 64 2.48 0.16 -20.76
N PRO A 65 1.29 0.78 -20.96
CA PRO A 65 0.46 1.27 -19.85
C PRO A 65 -0.17 0.15 -19.01
N ASP A 66 -0.17 -1.09 -19.52
CA ASP A 66 -0.65 -2.32 -18.89
C ASP A 66 0.48 -3.18 -18.31
N PHE A 67 1.72 -2.65 -18.28
CA PHE A 67 2.85 -3.39 -17.74
C PHE A 67 2.63 -3.77 -16.27
N SER A 68 2.92 -5.03 -15.97
CA SER A 68 2.85 -5.59 -14.63
C SER A 68 4.20 -6.17 -14.25
N ILE A 69 4.67 -5.91 -13.03
CA ILE A 69 5.88 -6.58 -12.53
C ILE A 69 5.60 -8.01 -12.08
N SER A 70 4.34 -8.45 -11.95
CA SER A 70 3.97 -9.73 -11.34
C SER A 70 4.68 -10.91 -12.02
N GLY A 71 5.42 -11.71 -11.25
CA GLY A 71 6.13 -12.89 -11.75
C GLY A 71 7.35 -12.57 -12.63
N THR A 72 7.66 -11.29 -12.87
CA THR A 72 8.79 -10.88 -13.73
C THR A 72 10.10 -10.81 -12.93
N GLY A 73 11.21 -10.53 -13.62
CA GLY A 73 12.50 -10.24 -12.97
C GLY A 73 12.54 -8.95 -12.15
N TYR A 74 11.47 -8.14 -12.19
CA TYR A 74 11.29 -6.94 -11.36
C TYR A 74 10.41 -7.19 -10.13
N ASP A 75 9.96 -8.43 -9.91
CA ASP A 75 9.09 -8.80 -8.80
C ASP A 75 9.92 -9.24 -7.59
N ALA A 76 9.86 -8.45 -6.52
CA ALA A 76 10.54 -8.78 -5.27
C ALA A 76 10.05 -10.10 -4.66
N ALA A 77 8.75 -10.41 -4.72
CA ALA A 77 8.22 -11.64 -4.15
C ALA A 77 8.72 -12.86 -4.92
N THR A 78 8.74 -12.80 -6.25
CA THR A 78 9.33 -13.87 -7.09
C THR A 78 10.81 -14.04 -6.79
N HIS A 79 11.54 -12.94 -6.66
CA HIS A 79 12.98 -12.96 -6.41
C HIS A 79 13.33 -13.59 -5.05
N VAL A 80 12.58 -13.24 -4.01
CA VAL A 80 12.87 -13.64 -2.63
C VAL A 80 12.30 -15.02 -2.29
N LEU A 81 11.08 -15.34 -2.75
CA LEU A 81 10.36 -16.56 -2.38
C LEU A 81 10.44 -17.66 -3.45
N GLY A 82 10.89 -17.33 -4.66
CA GLY A 82 11.09 -18.27 -5.77
C GLY A 82 9.85 -18.52 -6.62
N GLU A 83 9.96 -19.51 -7.51
CA GLU A 83 8.98 -19.79 -8.56
C GLU A 83 7.54 -20.00 -8.02
N GLY A 84 6.60 -19.31 -8.67
CA GLY A 84 5.18 -19.34 -8.35
C GLY A 84 4.73 -18.35 -7.29
N TRP A 85 5.65 -17.72 -6.55
CA TRP A 85 5.35 -16.55 -5.72
C TRP A 85 5.51 -15.27 -6.52
N ARG A 86 4.64 -14.29 -6.27
CA ARG A 86 4.65 -13.01 -6.97
C ARG A 86 3.95 -11.91 -6.17
N THR A 87 4.21 -10.67 -6.56
CA THR A 87 3.44 -9.51 -6.11
C THR A 87 2.04 -9.63 -6.71
N PRO A 88 0.97 -9.52 -5.91
CA PRO A 88 -0.40 -9.62 -6.40
C PRO A 88 -0.75 -8.54 -7.43
N THR A 89 -1.59 -8.93 -8.37
CA THR A 89 -2.23 -8.03 -9.32
C THR A 89 -3.31 -7.19 -8.65
N ARG A 90 -3.74 -6.16 -9.35
CA ARG A 90 -4.87 -5.33 -8.94
C ARG A 90 -6.15 -6.17 -8.80
N ALA A 91 -6.45 -7.02 -9.77
CA ALA A 91 -7.66 -7.84 -9.74
C ALA A 91 -7.70 -8.80 -8.55
N GLU A 92 -6.55 -9.38 -8.17
CA GLU A 92 -6.46 -10.28 -7.02
C GLU A 92 -6.68 -9.57 -5.69
N PHE A 93 -6.12 -8.37 -5.54
CA PHE A 93 -6.42 -7.54 -4.38
C PHE A 93 -7.90 -7.13 -4.35
N GLU A 94 -8.48 -6.68 -5.47
CA GLU A 94 -9.92 -6.36 -5.53
C GLU A 94 -10.80 -7.57 -5.14
N GLU A 95 -10.41 -8.77 -5.53
CA GLU A 95 -11.07 -10.02 -5.10
C GLU A 95 -10.93 -10.24 -3.59
N LEU A 96 -9.73 -10.07 -3.02
CA LEU A 96 -9.49 -10.17 -1.58
C LEU A 96 -10.37 -9.20 -0.80
N LEU A 97 -10.42 -7.94 -1.22
CA LEU A 97 -11.17 -6.87 -0.58
C LEU A 97 -12.67 -7.12 -0.60
N SER A 98 -13.20 -7.56 -1.75
CA SER A 98 -14.64 -7.83 -1.92
C SER A 98 -15.11 -9.13 -1.28
N SER A 99 -14.21 -10.09 -1.08
CA SER A 99 -14.57 -11.46 -0.67
C SER A 99 -14.19 -11.82 0.76
N CYS A 100 -13.35 -11.02 1.44
CA CYS A 100 -12.89 -11.28 2.80
C CYS A 100 -13.51 -10.31 3.80
N LYS A 101 -13.54 -10.75 5.07
CA LYS A 101 -13.83 -9.89 6.21
C LYS A 101 -12.52 -9.35 6.74
N PHE A 102 -12.54 -8.12 7.22
CA PHE A 102 -11.38 -7.52 7.83
C PHE A 102 -11.76 -6.93 9.18
N ASP A 103 -10.82 -6.98 10.11
CA ASP A 103 -10.96 -6.48 11.47
C ASP A 103 -9.59 -5.99 11.96
N VAL A 104 -9.54 -5.22 13.03
CA VAL A 104 -8.28 -4.74 13.62
C VAL A 104 -8.08 -5.38 14.99
N GLU A 105 -6.96 -6.07 15.16
CA GLU A 105 -6.47 -6.51 16.47
C GLU A 105 -5.61 -5.39 17.07
N MET A 106 -6.10 -4.79 18.15
CA MET A 106 -5.37 -3.76 18.89
C MET A 106 -4.22 -4.39 19.69
N ASP A 107 -3.08 -3.72 19.68
CA ASP A 107 -1.98 -4.05 20.59
C ASP A 107 -2.46 -3.88 22.04
N PRO A 108 -2.35 -4.92 22.90
CA PRO A 108 -2.67 -4.79 24.32
C PRO A 108 -1.85 -3.70 25.03
N ASP A 109 -0.68 -3.35 24.51
CA ASP A 109 0.22 -2.32 25.05
C ASP A 109 0.02 -0.94 24.39
N ALA A 110 -1.03 -0.76 23.58
CA ALA A 110 -1.33 0.53 22.95
C ALA A 110 -1.64 1.62 23.99
N ASP A 111 -1.11 2.84 23.78
CA ASP A 111 -1.50 3.97 24.63
C ASP A 111 -2.96 4.33 24.36
N VAL A 112 -3.76 4.36 25.42
CA VAL A 112 -5.19 4.68 25.34
C VAL A 112 -5.41 6.15 25.70
N LEU A 113 -5.80 6.97 24.74
CA LEU A 113 -6.22 8.35 24.98
C LEU A 113 -7.74 8.45 24.94
N GLU A 114 -8.33 9.22 25.85
CA GLU A 114 -9.77 9.45 25.92
C GLU A 114 -10.12 10.89 25.54
N ASN A 115 -11.29 11.10 24.94
CA ASN A 115 -11.85 12.41 24.60
C ASN A 115 -10.92 13.29 23.73
N VAL A 116 -10.23 12.68 22.77
CA VAL A 116 -9.28 13.38 21.90
C VAL A 116 -10.02 14.28 20.91
N THR A 117 -9.64 15.55 20.85
CA THR A 117 -10.14 16.48 19.82
C THR A 117 -9.15 16.51 18.65
N VAL A 118 -9.62 16.15 17.47
CA VAL A 118 -8.90 16.31 16.20
C VAL A 118 -9.34 17.62 15.56
N VAL A 119 -8.38 18.53 15.36
CA VAL A 119 -8.59 19.78 14.63
C VAL A 119 -8.09 19.60 13.21
N TYR A 120 -8.98 19.74 12.23
CA TYR A 120 -8.65 19.64 10.81
C TYR A 120 -8.04 20.95 10.31
N GLY A 121 -7.31 20.88 9.20
CA GLY A 121 -6.69 22.07 8.59
C GLY A 121 -7.67 23.17 8.15
N ASP A 122 -8.97 22.87 8.07
CA ASP A 122 -10.06 23.81 7.79
C ASP A 122 -10.70 24.42 9.06
N GLY A 123 -10.18 24.08 10.25
CA GLY A 123 -10.67 24.55 11.54
C GLY A 123 -11.87 23.78 12.11
N ARG A 124 -12.35 22.73 11.44
CA ARG A 124 -13.35 21.83 12.05
C ARG A 124 -12.73 21.03 13.20
N GLU A 125 -13.55 20.71 14.19
CA GLU A 125 -13.17 19.87 15.33
C GLU A 125 -14.03 18.59 15.38
N VAL A 126 -13.38 17.44 15.56
CA VAL A 126 -14.04 16.16 15.84
C VAL A 126 -13.57 15.64 17.18
N LYS A 127 -14.51 15.21 18.03
CA LYS A 127 -14.22 14.62 19.34
C LYS A 127 -14.31 13.11 19.28
N LEU A 128 -13.24 12.46 19.67
CA LEU A 128 -13.07 11.02 19.66
C LEU A 128 -13.15 10.50 21.09
N PRO A 129 -14.02 9.51 21.39
CA PRO A 129 -14.19 9.02 22.74
C PRO A 129 -12.93 8.31 23.25
N VAL A 130 -12.31 7.46 22.43
CA VAL A 130 -11.13 6.67 22.76
C VAL A 130 -10.26 6.48 21.51
N VAL A 131 -8.96 6.32 21.75
CA VAL A 131 -7.87 6.34 20.79
C VAL A 131 -6.83 5.32 21.26
N HIS A 132 -6.41 4.39 20.40
CA HIS A 132 -5.39 3.38 20.73
C HIS A 132 -4.13 3.58 19.87
N LEU A 133 -3.03 3.95 20.50
CA LEU A 133 -1.75 4.26 19.87
C LEU A 133 -0.79 3.08 19.97
N SER A 134 -0.64 2.33 18.88
CA SER A 134 0.47 1.39 18.75
C SER A 134 0.85 1.16 17.30
N CYS A 135 2.15 0.99 17.09
CA CYS A 135 2.76 0.60 15.83
C CYS A 135 2.71 -0.93 15.60
N ASN A 136 2.15 -1.69 16.55
CA ASN A 136 1.94 -3.13 16.50
C ASN A 136 0.47 -3.53 16.32
N ASN A 137 -0.45 -2.57 16.11
CA ASN A 137 -1.81 -2.89 15.71
C ASN A 137 -1.79 -3.74 14.43
N LEU A 138 -2.67 -4.74 14.35
CA LEU A 138 -2.73 -5.66 13.23
C LEU A 138 -4.06 -5.54 12.49
N LEU A 139 -4.00 -5.44 11.17
CA LEU A 139 -5.13 -5.74 10.32
C LEU A 139 -5.25 -7.27 10.17
N THR A 140 -6.42 -7.79 10.48
CA THR A 140 -6.77 -9.18 10.21
C THR A 140 -7.57 -9.29 8.93
N ILE A 141 -7.28 -10.32 8.15
CA ILE A 141 -8.00 -10.68 6.93
C ILE A 141 -8.55 -12.09 7.15
N ASN A 142 -9.87 -12.23 7.17
CA ASN A 142 -10.55 -13.47 7.49
C ASN A 142 -11.49 -13.91 6.36
N LYS A 143 -11.35 -15.17 5.95
CA LYS A 143 -12.35 -15.84 5.11
C LYS A 143 -12.53 -17.28 5.57
N SER A 144 -13.76 -17.63 5.92
CA SER A 144 -14.14 -19.00 6.33
C SER A 144 -13.26 -19.58 7.45
N GLY A 145 -12.85 -18.75 8.42
CA GLY A 145 -12.04 -19.16 9.57
C GLY A 145 -10.52 -19.22 9.30
N LYS A 146 -10.08 -18.96 8.07
CA LYS A 146 -8.66 -18.75 7.75
C LYS A 146 -8.33 -17.28 7.96
N VAL A 147 -7.24 -17.01 8.70
CA VAL A 147 -6.85 -15.66 9.09
C VAL A 147 -5.41 -15.35 8.64
N ILE A 148 -5.22 -14.14 8.13
CA ILE A 148 -3.91 -13.51 7.90
C ILE A 148 -3.86 -12.26 8.78
N ARG A 149 -2.74 -12.03 9.47
CA ARG A 149 -2.47 -10.80 10.22
C ARG A 149 -1.32 -10.04 9.59
N VAL A 150 -1.52 -8.77 9.37
CA VAL A 150 -0.52 -7.85 8.84
C VAL A 150 -0.48 -6.58 9.69
N PRO A 151 0.69 -6.04 10.01
CA PRO A 151 0.77 -4.78 10.75
C PRO A 151 0.09 -3.64 9.99
N THR A 152 -0.55 -2.73 10.73
CA THR A 152 -1.08 -1.46 10.19
C THR A 152 0.06 -0.44 9.98
N SER A 153 -0.13 0.57 9.13
CA SER A 153 0.96 1.27 8.45
C SER A 153 2.03 1.94 9.33
N ASP A 154 3.29 1.76 8.92
CA ASP A 154 4.36 2.76 8.96
C ASP A 154 4.79 3.03 7.51
N TYR A 155 4.74 4.26 7.05
CA TYR A 155 5.01 4.63 5.65
C TYR A 155 6.47 5.05 5.44
N ALA A 156 7.15 4.55 4.40
CA ALA A 156 8.53 4.92 4.09
C ALA A 156 8.63 5.90 2.90
N HIS A 157 9.13 7.12 3.16
CA HIS A 157 9.43 8.14 2.14
C HIS A 157 10.93 8.16 1.79
N ILE A 158 11.29 7.88 0.52
CA ILE A 158 12.67 8.01 0.05
C ILE A 158 12.86 9.40 -0.58
N THR A 159 13.56 10.29 0.12
CA THR A 159 13.88 11.63 -0.39
C THR A 159 15.32 11.68 -0.91
N THR A 160 15.49 11.86 -2.22
CA THR A 160 16.77 12.23 -2.85
C THR A 160 16.80 13.77 -3.02
N LYS A 161 17.83 14.45 -2.50
CA LYS A 161 18.04 15.92 -2.51
C LYS A 161 17.98 16.54 -3.93
N GLN A 162 17.61 17.81 -4.21
CA GLN A 162 16.97 18.94 -3.48
C GLN A 162 16.71 20.11 -4.48
N ASP A 163 15.47 20.54 -4.73
CA ASP A 163 15.16 21.96 -5.01
C ASP A 163 13.77 22.46 -4.55
N GLY A 164 13.04 21.66 -3.75
CA GLY A 164 12.21 22.24 -2.70
C GLY A 164 10.93 23.00 -3.12
N SER A 165 10.15 22.50 -4.07
CA SER A 165 8.73 22.87 -4.16
C SER A 165 7.83 21.69 -4.54
N GLY A 166 7.67 20.73 -3.62
CA GLY A 166 6.61 19.74 -3.69
C GLY A 166 5.34 20.29 -3.05
N LEU A 167 4.46 20.89 -3.85
CA LEU A 167 3.07 21.11 -3.44
C LEU A 167 2.34 19.76 -3.54
N SER A 168 2.01 19.15 -2.40
CA SER A 168 1.01 18.08 -2.35
C SER A 168 -0.31 18.66 -1.88
N MET A 169 -1.31 18.66 -2.76
CA MET A 169 -2.71 18.93 -2.42
C MET A 169 -3.51 17.64 -2.45
N SER A 170 -4.35 17.42 -1.45
CA SER A 170 -5.63 16.73 -1.63
C SER A 170 -6.71 17.41 -0.78
N LYS A 171 -7.92 17.44 -1.33
CA LYS A 171 -9.12 18.10 -0.81
C LYS A 171 -10.05 17.05 -0.23
N THR A 172 -10.62 17.32 0.95
CA THR A 172 -11.45 16.37 1.72
C THR A 172 -12.94 16.74 1.71
N SER A 173 -13.79 15.72 1.79
CA SER A 173 -15.10 15.78 2.43
C SER A 173 -15.27 14.53 3.33
N GLY A 174 -15.18 14.66 4.66
CA GLY A 174 -15.44 13.55 5.62
C GLY A 174 -14.39 13.35 6.74
N ASN A 175 -14.65 12.37 7.64
CA ASN A 175 -13.99 12.15 8.95
C ASN A 175 -13.70 10.64 9.27
N ASP A 176 -12.42 10.27 9.53
CA ASP A 176 -11.91 9.15 10.41
C ASP A 176 -11.26 7.89 9.77
N GLN A 177 -9.91 7.77 9.79
CA GLN A 177 -9.22 6.88 8.84
C GLN A 177 -7.81 6.39 9.28
N THR A 178 -7.55 5.08 9.13
CA THR A 178 -6.28 4.35 9.34
C THR A 178 -6.02 3.42 8.15
N TYR A 179 -4.76 3.18 7.75
CA TYR A 179 -4.42 2.42 6.54
C TYR A 179 -3.53 1.23 6.83
N ALA A 180 -3.71 0.16 6.07
CA ALA A 180 -2.62 -0.72 5.70
C ALA A 180 -2.31 -0.48 4.23
N TYR A 181 -1.04 -0.28 3.87
CA TYR A 181 -0.65 -0.05 2.47
C TYR A 181 0.03 -1.26 1.88
N PHE A 182 -0.40 -1.71 0.71
CA PHE A 182 0.25 -2.82 0.01
C PHE A 182 0.53 -2.49 -1.45
N TRP A 183 1.73 -2.85 -1.91
CA TRP A 183 2.08 -2.77 -3.33
C TRP A 183 1.26 -3.74 -4.17
N THR A 184 0.86 -3.29 -5.36
CA THR A 184 0.36 -4.14 -6.44
C THR A 184 1.39 -4.18 -7.56
N SER A 185 1.30 -5.21 -8.39
CA SER A 185 2.17 -5.35 -9.55
C SER A 185 1.85 -4.40 -10.70
N ASP A 186 0.65 -3.81 -10.72
CA ASP A 186 0.07 -3.18 -11.91
C ASP A 186 0.13 -1.64 -11.87
N ILE A 187 0.11 -1.04 -13.05
CA ILE A 187 0.05 0.42 -13.23
C ILE A 187 -1.39 0.93 -13.15
N TYR A 188 -1.58 2.10 -12.54
CA TYR A 188 -2.86 2.79 -12.57
C TYR A 188 -3.03 3.55 -13.88
N ILE A 189 -4.16 3.32 -14.56
CA ILE A 189 -4.61 4.17 -15.67
C ILE A 189 -5.75 5.04 -15.16
N PHE A 190 -5.47 6.33 -14.98
CA PHE A 190 -6.49 7.33 -14.68
C PHE A 190 -7.25 7.66 -15.96
N THR A 191 -8.58 7.57 -15.92
CA THR A 191 -9.43 8.08 -16.99
C THR A 191 -10.09 9.37 -16.52
N ASN A 192 -9.78 10.48 -17.18
CA ASN A 192 -10.46 11.75 -16.93
C ASN A 192 -11.94 11.61 -17.31
N LYS A 193 -12.84 11.84 -16.36
CA LYS A 193 -14.29 11.64 -16.55
C LYS A 193 -14.90 12.62 -17.55
N ASP A 194 -14.34 13.81 -17.69
CA ASP A 194 -14.87 14.86 -18.56
C ASP A 194 -14.36 14.73 -19.99
N THR A 195 -13.11 14.29 -20.17
CA THR A 195 -12.47 14.21 -21.50
C THR A 195 -12.33 12.80 -22.04
N GLY A 196 -12.52 11.77 -21.21
CA GLY A 196 -12.23 10.37 -21.55
C GLY A 196 -10.75 10.07 -21.73
N THR A 197 -9.86 11.04 -21.51
CA THR A 197 -8.41 10.88 -21.70
C THR A 197 -7.84 9.93 -20.66
N GLN A 198 -7.06 8.95 -21.13
CA GLN A 198 -6.35 8.01 -20.28
C GLN A 198 -4.91 8.45 -20.04
N THR A 199 -4.48 8.45 -18.79
CA THR A 199 -3.12 8.80 -18.37
C THR A 199 -2.60 7.74 -17.40
N THR A 200 -1.37 7.28 -17.61
CA THR A 200 -0.68 6.42 -16.65
C THR A 200 -0.25 7.24 -15.43
N VAL A 201 -0.60 6.79 -14.23
CA VAL A 201 -0.32 7.52 -12.98
C VAL A 201 0.35 6.58 -12.00
N GLY A 202 1.65 6.34 -12.21
CA GLY A 202 2.45 5.49 -11.33
C GLY A 202 1.89 4.07 -11.10
N PRO A 203 2.59 3.27 -10.28
CA PRO A 203 2.07 1.99 -9.84
C PRO A 203 1.03 2.17 -8.73
N CYS A 204 0.07 1.24 -8.68
CA CYS A 204 -1.02 1.22 -7.71
C CYS A 204 -0.54 0.71 -6.35
N TYR A 205 -1.17 1.17 -5.27
CA TYR A 205 -1.19 0.45 -3.99
C TYR A 205 -2.61 0.46 -3.44
N TYR A 206 -2.90 -0.49 -2.55
CA TYR A 206 -4.19 -0.54 -1.87
C TYR A 206 -4.07 0.00 -0.47
N TYR A 207 -5.18 0.52 0.02
CA TYR A 207 -5.38 0.60 1.45
C TYR A 207 -6.76 0.17 1.89
N THR A 208 -6.86 -0.01 3.20
CA THR A 208 -7.93 -0.70 3.88
C THR A 208 -8.68 0.28 4.78
N ASN A 209 -9.93 0.62 4.45
CA ASN A 209 -10.76 1.45 5.31
C ASN A 209 -11.51 0.56 6.32
N GLY A 210 -11.49 0.96 7.59
CA GLY A 210 -12.34 0.43 8.64
C GLY A 210 -12.64 1.55 9.64
N SER A 211 -13.83 1.52 10.25
CA SER A 211 -14.17 2.47 11.30
C SER A 211 -13.30 2.25 12.55
N TRP A 212 -13.05 3.34 13.28
CA TRP A 212 -12.31 3.56 14.55
C TRP A 212 -10.83 4.00 14.44
N ILE A 213 -10.43 4.94 15.31
CA ILE A 213 -9.22 5.80 15.25
C ILE A 213 -8.21 5.40 16.37
N TYR A 214 -6.87 5.39 16.22
CA TYR A 214 -5.96 6.57 16.27
C TYR A 214 -4.44 6.28 16.04
N ALA A 215 -3.67 7.35 15.83
CA ALA A 215 -2.32 7.42 15.24
C ALA A 215 -1.31 8.27 16.06
N PRO A 216 -0.04 7.85 16.26
CA PRO A 216 0.97 8.73 16.84
C PRO A 216 1.74 9.55 15.80
N GLU A 217 1.78 9.13 14.54
CA GLU A 217 2.61 9.79 13.52
C GLU A 217 1.84 9.85 12.20
N LEU A 218 1.11 10.97 11.99
CA LEU A 218 0.44 11.34 10.73
C LEU A 218 1.37 11.02 9.52
N TYR A 219 0.92 10.45 8.39
CA TYR A 219 -0.18 10.91 7.54
C TYR A 219 -0.80 9.78 6.70
N SER A 220 -2.14 9.70 6.68
CA SER A 220 -2.98 9.86 5.48
C SER A 220 -4.44 9.83 5.93
N LEU A 221 -5.35 10.32 5.08
CA LEU A 221 -6.77 10.43 5.39
C LEU A 221 -7.70 10.13 4.12
N SER A 222 -8.55 9.06 4.08
CA SER A 222 -9.69 8.66 3.20
C SER A 222 -10.90 8.01 3.93
N ASN A 223 -12.11 8.56 3.74
CA ASN A 223 -13.38 8.06 4.28
C ASN A 223 -14.06 7.29 3.18
N ASP A 224 -14.53 6.10 3.52
CA ASP A 224 -15.80 5.50 3.14
C ASP A 224 -15.84 4.13 3.82
N GLU A 225 -17.02 3.57 4.09
CA GLU A 225 -17.20 2.20 4.63
C GLU A 225 -16.80 1.10 3.63
N GLU A 226 -15.94 1.42 2.66
CA GLU A 226 -15.58 0.61 1.50
C GLU A 226 -14.07 0.59 1.24
N TRP A 227 -13.56 -0.59 0.87
CA TRP A 227 -12.17 -0.80 0.46
C TRP A 227 -11.88 -0.04 -0.83
N THR A 228 -10.89 0.86 -0.82
CA THR A 228 -10.60 1.70 -2.00
C THR A 228 -9.18 1.49 -2.51
N LEU A 229 -9.06 1.30 -3.82
CA LEU A 229 -7.79 1.43 -4.53
C LEU A 229 -7.51 2.90 -4.75
N THR A 230 -6.40 3.40 -4.22
CA THR A 230 -6.04 4.81 -4.38
C THR A 230 -4.68 4.94 -5.04
N PRO A 231 -4.59 5.66 -6.16
CA PRO A 231 -3.31 6.10 -6.63
C PRO A 231 -2.83 7.20 -5.67
N SER A 232 -1.70 7.00 -4.98
CA SER A 232 -0.92 8.14 -4.48
C SER A 232 -0.33 8.79 -5.73
N GLY A 233 -1.11 9.68 -6.32
CA GLY A 233 -0.70 10.44 -7.47
C GLY A 233 0.53 11.24 -7.13
N SER A 234 1.69 10.80 -7.61
CA SER A 234 2.74 11.61 -8.25
C SER A 234 4.12 10.93 -8.33
N SER A 235 4.39 9.85 -7.58
CA SER A 235 5.76 9.30 -7.50
C SER A 235 5.85 7.78 -7.60
N ALA A 236 6.63 7.30 -8.57
CA ALA A 236 7.05 5.90 -8.68
C ALA A 236 8.15 5.51 -7.66
N LEU A 237 8.43 6.37 -6.66
CA LEU A 237 9.49 6.19 -5.66
C LEU A 237 8.99 5.96 -4.24
N TYR A 238 7.70 5.75 -4.03
CA TYR A 238 7.24 5.29 -2.74
C TYR A 238 7.63 3.84 -2.51
N ALA A 239 7.80 3.50 -1.23
CA ALA A 239 8.10 2.14 -0.83
C ALA A 239 6.99 1.63 0.08
N TYR A 240 6.45 0.46 -0.26
CA TYR A 240 5.36 -0.19 0.49
C TYR A 240 5.75 -1.64 0.78
N PRO A 241 5.18 -2.26 1.82
CA PRO A 241 5.30 -3.70 2.01
C PRO A 241 4.52 -4.44 0.92
N ILE A 242 4.92 -5.70 0.70
CA ILE A 242 4.25 -6.62 -0.22
C ILE A 242 3.63 -7.73 0.61
N LEU A 243 2.35 -8.04 0.36
CA LEU A 243 1.71 -9.28 0.81
C LEU A 243 1.68 -10.25 -0.38
N PRO A 244 2.64 -11.19 -0.49
CA PRO A 244 2.80 -12.00 -1.68
C PRO A 244 1.62 -12.93 -1.93
N VAL A 245 1.40 -13.28 -3.20
CA VAL A 245 0.48 -14.34 -3.60
C VAL A 245 1.23 -15.46 -4.28
N ARG A 246 0.57 -16.62 -4.36
CA ARG A 246 1.06 -17.80 -5.05
C ARG A 246 0.02 -18.35 -6.01
N ASP A 247 0.47 -18.65 -7.22
CA ASP A 247 -0.36 -19.32 -8.21
C ASP A 247 -0.76 -20.72 -7.74
N ARG A 248 -2.03 -21.06 -7.97
CA ARG A 248 -2.53 -22.42 -7.73
C ARG A 248 -1.92 -23.36 -8.76
N LYS A 249 -1.49 -24.53 -8.29
CA LYS A 249 -1.03 -25.63 -9.15
C LYS A 249 -2.20 -26.44 -9.69
#